data_AF-J0Q137-F1
#
_entry.id   AF-J0Q137-F1
#
_cell.length_a   1.000
_cell.length_b   1.000
_cell.length_c   1.000
_cell.angle_alpha   90.00
_cell.angle_beta   90.00
_cell.angle_gamma   90.00
#
_symmetry.space_group_name_H-M   'P 1'
#
loop_
_entity.id
_entity.type
_entity.pdbx_description
1 polymer ?
#
loop_
_entity_poly.entity_id
_entity_poly.type
_entity_poly.pdbx_seq_one_letter_code
_entity_poly.pdbx_strand_id
1 'polypeptide(L)'
;MTHVSIVVAFDSGNLKNVARVMREKYPNRIILFVADNDHVAQEKLLLNGKKGINVGIKAAYNAAADIGGGVIYPEFKREEKDFSDWDDYKRVHGSDKARNDFLSKMKITKIEARVLADRLQTLANIQDQYVVDDPTLR
;
A
#
# COMPACT_ATOMS: atom_id res chain seq x y z
N MET A 1 19.20 -10.73 3.13
CA MET A 1 18.13 -10.21 4.01
C MET A 1 18.07 -8.70 3.95
N THR A 2 16.87 -8.11 3.97
CA THR A 2 16.65 -6.70 4.30
C THR A 2 16.39 -6.65 5.81
N HIS A 3 17.11 -5.83 6.58
CA HIS A 3 16.93 -5.74 8.05
C HIS A 3 15.64 -4.97 8.40
N VAL A 4 14.49 -5.46 7.94
CA VAL A 4 13.18 -4.82 8.11
C VAL A 4 12.28 -5.70 8.96
N SER A 5 11.49 -5.07 9.83
CA SER A 5 10.42 -5.74 10.57
C SER A 5 9.27 -6.06 9.60
N ILE A 6 8.81 -7.31 9.62
CA ILE A 6 7.68 -7.77 8.81
C ILE A 6 6.53 -8.13 9.74
N VAL A 7 5.34 -7.69 9.37
CA VAL A 7 4.07 -8.09 9.97
C VAL A 7 3.27 -8.77 8.87
N VAL A 8 2.71 -9.93 9.16
CA VAL A 8 1.86 -10.67 8.22
C VAL A 8 0.42 -10.58 8.70
N ALA A 9 -0.47 -10.08 7.86
CA ALA A 9 -1.91 -10.17 8.05
C ALA A 9 -2.44 -11.29 7.16
N PHE A 10 -2.98 -12.35 7.77
CA PHE A 10 -3.44 -13.53 7.04
C PHE A 10 -4.75 -13.30 6.26
N ASP A 11 -5.49 -12.24 6.60
CA ASP A 11 -6.75 -11.89 5.96
C ASP A 11 -6.75 -10.41 5.55
N SER A 12 -7.02 -10.15 4.27
CA SER A 12 -7.17 -8.81 3.71
C SER A 12 -8.27 -7.98 4.40
N GLY A 13 -9.33 -8.61 4.89
CA GLY A 13 -10.40 -7.98 5.66
C GLY A 13 -9.92 -7.44 7.02
N ASN A 14 -8.87 -8.02 7.59
CA ASN A 14 -8.26 -7.56 8.84
C ASN A 14 -7.12 -6.54 8.63
N LEU A 15 -6.70 -6.31 7.38
CA LEU A 15 -5.51 -5.51 7.07
C LEU A 15 -5.62 -4.08 7.61
N LYS A 16 -6.82 -3.49 7.55
CA LYS A 16 -7.09 -2.14 8.08
C LYS A 16 -6.96 -2.07 9.60
N ASN A 17 -7.45 -3.06 10.33
CA ASN A 17 -7.35 -3.08 11.79
C ASN A 17 -5.88 -3.25 12.22
N VAL A 18 -5.15 -4.16 11.56
CA VAL A 18 -3.70 -4.34 11.77
C VAL A 18 -2.94 -3.05 11.48
N ALA A 19 -3.28 -2.35 10.39
CA ALA A 19 -2.68 -1.07 10.03
C ALA A 19 -2.81 -0.03 11.15
N ARG A 20 -4.01 0.12 11.71
CA ARG A 20 -4.30 1.06 12.81
C ARG A 20 -3.48 0.74 14.04
N VAL A 21 -3.50 -0.52 14.49
CA VAL A 21 -2.71 -0.97 15.66
C VAL A 21 -1.21 -0.72 15.45
N MET A 22 -0.70 -0.99 14.24
CA MET A 22 0.71 -0.75 13.93
C MET A 22 1.04 0.75 13.87
N ARG A 23 0.14 1.59 13.37
CA ARG A 23 0.30 3.04 13.36
C ARG A 23 0.32 3.60 14.78
N GLU A 24 -0.57 3.16 15.66
CA GLU A 24 -0.59 3.56 17.07
C GLU A 24 0.70 3.16 17.79
N LYS A 25 1.18 1.93 17.57
CA LYS A 25 2.41 1.42 18.17
C LYS A 25 3.67 2.08 17.60
N TYR A 26 3.64 2.49 16.34
CA TYR A 26 4.79 3.03 15.60
C TYR A 26 4.43 4.32 14.84
N PRO A 27 4.08 5.41 15.54
CA PRO A 27 3.51 6.62 14.93
C PRO A 27 4.41 7.25 13.87
N ASN A 28 5.73 7.23 14.10
CA ASN A 28 6.71 7.89 13.23
C ASN A 28 7.35 6.96 12.17
N ARG A 29 6.89 5.70 12.06
CA ARG A 29 7.45 4.75 11.09
C ARG A 29 6.69 4.83 9.78
N ILE A 30 7.39 4.69 8.65
CA ILE A 30 6.74 4.49 7.36
C ILE A 30 6.27 3.04 7.32
N ILE A 31 4.98 2.84 7.11
CA ILE A 31 4.36 1.54 7.00
C ILE A 31 4.04 1.32 5.53
N LEU A 32 4.58 0.23 4.96
CA LEU A 32 4.33 -0.20 3.60
C LEU A 32 3.54 -1.50 3.62
N PHE A 33 2.52 -1.57 2.78
CA PHE A 33 1.72 -2.77 2.55
C PHE A 33 2.28 -3.50 1.34
N VAL A 34 2.61 -4.77 1.52
CA VAL A 34 3.08 -5.64 0.45
C VAL A 34 1.92 -6.59 0.10
N ALA A 35 1.29 -6.37 -1.03
CA ALA A 35 0.12 -7.12 -1.46
C ALA A 35 0.46 -8.14 -2.56
N ASP A 36 -0.36 -9.17 -2.63
CA ASP A 36 -0.51 -10.03 -3.80
C ASP A 36 -1.17 -9.27 -4.96
N ASN A 37 -0.94 -9.73 -6.18
CA ASN A 37 -1.52 -9.21 -7.40
C ASN A 37 -2.29 -10.31 -8.16
N ASP A 38 -3.48 -10.67 -7.67
CA ASP A 38 -4.48 -11.41 -8.45
C ASP A 38 -5.03 -10.52 -9.58
N HIS A 39 -4.19 -10.34 -10.60
CA HIS A 39 -4.48 -9.54 -11.78
C HIS A 39 -5.53 -10.22 -12.68
N VAL A 40 -5.68 -11.54 -12.58
CA VAL A 40 -6.73 -12.29 -13.27
C VAL A 40 -8.11 -11.96 -12.71
N ALA A 41 -8.25 -11.75 -11.40
CA ALA A 41 -9.52 -11.30 -10.82
C ALA A 41 -10.03 -9.99 -11.43
N GLN A 42 -9.13 -9.07 -11.84
CA GLN A 42 -9.53 -7.82 -12.49
C GLN A 42 -9.97 -8.01 -13.95
N GLU A 43 -9.53 -9.07 -14.62
CA GLU A 43 -9.92 -9.37 -16.00
C GLU A 43 -11.28 -10.09 -16.10
N LYS A 44 -11.72 -10.76 -15.02
CA LYS A 44 -13.00 -11.50 -14.99
C LYS A 44 -14.19 -10.53 -15.09
N LEU A 45 -15.13 -10.84 -15.98
CA LEU A 45 -16.43 -10.16 -16.02
C LEU A 45 -17.38 -10.86 -15.05
N LEU A 46 -17.97 -10.09 -14.13
CA LEU A 46 -18.97 -10.57 -13.18
C LEU A 46 -20.35 -10.61 -13.84
N LEU A 47 -21.29 -11.36 -13.23
CA LEU A 47 -22.67 -11.51 -13.71
C LEU A 47 -23.42 -10.17 -13.88
N ASN A 48 -22.99 -9.14 -13.16
CA ASN A 48 -23.55 -7.78 -13.24
C ASN A 48 -22.89 -6.90 -14.34
N GLY A 49 -22.08 -7.49 -15.22
CA GLY A 49 -21.38 -6.79 -16.30
C GLY A 49 -20.18 -5.93 -15.85
N LYS A 50 -19.81 -5.95 -14.56
CA LYS A 50 -18.63 -5.23 -14.06
C LYS A 50 -17.39 -6.12 -14.09
N LYS A 51 -16.22 -5.51 -14.25
CA LYS A 51 -14.95 -6.21 -14.01
C LYS A 51 -14.83 -6.59 -12.53
N GLY A 52 -14.21 -7.73 -12.27
CA GLY A 52 -13.82 -8.15 -10.93
C GLY A 52 -12.78 -7.20 -10.34
N ILE A 53 -12.49 -7.40 -9.05
CA ILE A 53 -11.63 -6.52 -8.27
C ILE A 53 -10.53 -7.38 -7.68
N ASN A 54 -9.28 -6.91 -7.76
CA ASN A 54 -8.22 -7.45 -6.93
C ASN A 54 -8.46 -6.98 -5.47
N VAL A 55 -9.01 -7.88 -4.65
CA VAL A 55 -9.42 -7.57 -3.28
C VAL A 55 -8.20 -7.26 -2.40
N GLY A 56 -7.08 -7.99 -2.58
CA GLY A 56 -5.84 -7.78 -1.83
C GLY A 56 -5.26 -6.40 -2.04
N ILE A 57 -5.05 -5.98 -3.29
CA ILE A 57 -4.58 -4.62 -3.63
C ILE A 57 -5.54 -3.56 -3.13
N LYS A 58 -6.86 -3.75 -3.32
CA LYS A 58 -7.87 -2.78 -2.85
C LYS A 58 -7.82 -2.62 -1.32
N ALA A 59 -7.73 -3.72 -0.58
CA ALA A 59 -7.61 -3.69 0.88
C ALA A 59 -6.32 -3.00 1.32
N ALA A 60 -5.19 -3.25 0.64
CA ALA A 60 -3.92 -2.61 0.92
C ALA A 60 -3.97 -1.10 0.70
N TYR A 61 -4.57 -0.62 -0.39
CA TYR A 61 -4.75 0.82 -0.62
C TYR A 61 -5.67 1.46 0.42
N ASN A 62 -6.77 0.80 0.78
CA ASN A 62 -7.67 1.30 1.82
C ASN A 62 -6.96 1.41 3.19
N ALA A 63 -6.14 0.43 3.53
CA ALA A 63 -5.35 0.45 4.77
C ALA A 63 -4.26 1.54 4.72
N ALA A 64 -3.54 1.66 3.60
CA ALA A 64 -2.52 2.69 3.40
C ALA A 64 -3.11 4.10 3.49
N ALA A 65 -4.25 4.36 2.85
CA ALA A 65 -4.94 5.65 2.91
C ALA A 65 -5.37 6.01 4.33
N ASP A 66 -5.82 5.04 5.12
CA ASP A 66 -6.30 5.25 6.49
C ASP A 66 -5.18 5.64 7.47
N ILE A 67 -3.93 5.24 7.21
CA ILE A 67 -2.80 5.46 8.14
C ILE A 67 -1.61 6.23 7.54
N GLY A 68 -1.75 6.81 6.34
CA GLY A 68 -0.65 7.48 5.63
C GLY A 68 0.51 6.55 5.28
N GLY A 69 0.20 5.37 4.72
CA GLY A 69 1.16 4.37 4.26
C GLY A 69 1.33 4.35 2.75
N GLY A 70 2.09 3.37 2.24
CA GLY A 70 2.22 3.11 0.80
C GLY A 70 2.00 1.64 0.46
N VAL A 71 1.75 1.33 -0.80
CA VAL A 71 1.46 -0.04 -1.26
C VAL A 71 2.45 -0.46 -2.33
N ILE A 72 2.97 -1.68 -2.24
CA ILE A 72 3.76 -2.33 -3.27
C ILE A 72 3.19 -3.73 -3.57
N TYR A 73 3.25 -4.14 -4.82
CA TYR A 73 2.82 -5.46 -5.30
C TYR A 73 3.64 -5.83 -6.55
N PRO A 74 3.78 -7.13 -6.89
CA PRO A 74 4.46 -7.56 -8.10
C PRO A 74 3.61 -7.23 -9.34
N GLU A 75 4.26 -6.82 -10.43
CA GLU A 75 3.59 -6.56 -11.70
C GLU A 75 3.91 -7.68 -12.68
N PHE A 76 2.87 -8.40 -13.08
CA PHE A 76 2.95 -9.47 -14.07
C PHE A 76 2.51 -8.97 -15.44
N LYS A 77 3.09 -9.55 -16.48
CA LYS A 77 2.61 -9.37 -17.85
C LYS A 77 1.27 -10.06 -18.03
N ARG A 78 0.53 -9.71 -19.08
CA ARG A 78 -0.79 -10.30 -19.36
C ARG A 78 -0.75 -11.80 -19.59
N GLU A 79 0.38 -12.33 -20.03
CA GLU A 79 0.57 -13.75 -20.29
C GLU A 79 0.89 -14.54 -19.01
N GLU A 80 1.28 -13.85 -17.94
CA GLU A 80 1.74 -14.41 -16.66
C GLU A 80 0.57 -14.65 -15.68
N LYS A 81 -0.54 -15.20 -16.19
CA LYS A 81 -1.85 -15.28 -15.48
C LYS A 81 -1.87 -16.15 -14.23
N ASP A 82 -0.98 -17.13 -14.15
CA ASP A 82 -0.94 -18.09 -13.03
C ASP A 82 -0.10 -17.59 -11.85
N PHE A 83 0.39 -16.34 -11.92
CA PHE A 83 1.30 -15.76 -10.92
C PHE A 83 0.65 -14.57 -10.22
N SER A 84 0.84 -14.49 -8.91
CA SER A 84 0.17 -13.47 -8.11
C SER A 84 1.07 -12.82 -7.07
N ASP A 85 2.05 -13.52 -6.53
CA ASP A 85 2.85 -13.02 -5.42
C ASP A 85 4.33 -12.81 -5.74
N TRP A 86 5.10 -12.29 -4.78
CA TRP A 86 6.53 -12.05 -4.96
C TRP A 86 7.36 -13.34 -5.05
N ASP A 87 6.86 -14.47 -4.56
CA ASP A 87 7.53 -15.76 -4.71
C ASP A 87 7.38 -16.30 -6.14
N ASP A 88 6.19 -16.17 -6.71
CA ASP A 88 5.94 -16.43 -8.13
C ASP A 88 6.78 -15.51 -9.02
N TYR A 89 6.82 -14.21 -8.71
CA TYR A 89 7.65 -13.25 -9.42
C TYR A 89 9.12 -13.67 -9.45
N LYS A 90 9.65 -14.11 -8.30
CA LYS A 90 11.00 -14.67 -8.18
C LYS A 90 11.20 -15.93 -9.01
N ARG A 91 10.20 -16.82 -9.06
CA ARG A 91 10.25 -18.07 -9.83
C ARG A 91 10.36 -17.81 -11.34
N VAL A 92 9.63 -16.82 -11.85
CA VAL A 92 9.56 -16.50 -13.28
C VAL A 92 10.73 -15.61 -13.74
N HIS A 93 11.11 -14.62 -12.92
CA HIS A 93 12.08 -13.60 -13.31
C HIS A 93 13.48 -13.81 -12.72
N GLY A 94 13.64 -14.74 -11.79
CA GLY A 94 14.89 -15.00 -11.08
C GLY A 94 15.08 -14.12 -9.84
N SER A 95 15.88 -14.63 -8.90
CA SER A 95 16.11 -14.03 -7.58
C SER A 95 16.66 -12.60 -7.63
N ASP A 96 17.62 -12.32 -8.51
CA ASP A 96 18.25 -11.01 -8.58
C ASP A 96 17.30 -9.95 -9.09
N LYS A 97 16.55 -10.26 -10.16
CA LYS A 97 15.56 -9.34 -10.71
C LYS A 97 14.43 -9.07 -9.72
N ALA A 98 13.86 -10.13 -9.11
CA ALA A 98 12.83 -9.98 -8.10
C ALA A 98 13.29 -9.13 -6.91
N ARG A 99 14.51 -9.34 -6.43
CA ARG A 99 15.11 -8.54 -5.36
C ARG A 99 15.25 -7.07 -5.77
N ASN A 100 15.80 -6.80 -6.96
CA ASN A 100 16.05 -5.45 -7.44
C ASN A 100 14.74 -4.67 -7.66
N ASP A 101 13.73 -5.32 -8.24
CA ASP A 101 12.43 -4.70 -8.49
C ASP A 101 11.69 -4.44 -7.18
N PHE A 102 11.69 -5.39 -6.24
CA PHE A 102 11.13 -5.20 -4.91
C PHE A 102 11.78 -4.01 -4.19
N LEU A 103 13.12 -3.97 -4.16
CA LEU A 103 13.86 -2.88 -3.49
C LEU A 103 13.62 -1.53 -4.15
N SER A 104 13.51 -1.50 -5.48
CA SER A 104 13.26 -0.26 -6.22
C SER A 104 11.86 0.27 -5.95
N LYS A 105 10.83 -0.58 -6.03
CA LYS A 105 9.46 -0.21 -5.66
C LYS A 105 9.38 0.23 -4.20
N MET A 106 9.97 -0.54 -3.27
CA MET A 106 10.00 -0.19 -1.85
C MET A 106 10.65 1.18 -1.59
N LYS A 107 11.77 1.50 -2.25
CA LYS A 107 12.44 2.80 -2.11
C LYS A 107 11.56 3.96 -2.57
N ILE A 108 10.96 3.83 -3.76
CA ILE A 108 10.10 4.86 -4.35
C ILE A 108 8.87 5.09 -3.45
N THR A 109 8.14 4.02 -3.14
CA THR A 109 6.92 4.11 -2.33
C THR A 109 7.20 4.61 -0.92
N LYS A 110 8.37 4.31 -0.35
CA LYS A 110 8.79 4.87 0.94
C LYS A 110 8.97 6.39 0.87
N ILE A 111 9.54 6.90 -0.22
CA ILE A 111 9.70 8.34 -0.43
C ILE A 111 8.32 8.99 -0.63
N GLU A 112 7.48 8.42 -1.48
CA GLU A 112 6.11 8.91 -1.73
C GLU A 112 5.27 8.99 -0.45
N ALA A 113 5.28 7.92 0.36
CA ALA A 113 4.55 7.88 1.62
C ALA A 113 5.06 8.95 2.61
N ARG A 114 6.38 9.21 2.63
CA ARG A 114 6.96 10.27 3.46
C ARG A 114 6.53 11.66 2.98
N VAL A 115 6.65 11.94 1.69
CA VAL A 115 6.26 13.23 1.10
C VAL A 115 4.77 13.49 1.32
N LEU A 116 3.93 12.47 1.19
CA LEU A 116 2.50 12.58 1.47
C LEU A 116 2.24 12.91 2.95
N ALA A 117 2.90 12.23 3.88
CA ALA A 117 2.76 12.50 5.30
C ALA A 117 3.18 13.95 5.65
N ASP A 118 4.32 14.40 5.14
CA ASP A 118 4.83 15.76 5.36
C ASP A 118 3.87 16.81 4.79
N ARG A 119 3.30 16.56 3.60
CA ARG A 119 2.31 17.45 2.97
C ARG A 119 1.01 17.52 3.78
N LEU A 120 0.50 16.39 4.25
CA LEU A 120 -0.71 16.36 5.09
C LEU A 120 -0.51 17.10 6.41
N GLN A 121 0.65 16.94 7.05
CA GLN A 121 0.97 17.70 8.27
C GLN A 121 1.03 19.20 7.99
N THR A 122 1.65 19.61 6.88
CA THR A 122 1.73 21.01 6.48
C THR A 122 0.34 21.60 6.27
N LEU A 123 -0.55 20.88 5.57
CA LEU A 123 -1.93 21.32 5.35
C LEU A 123 -2.74 21.42 6.64
N ALA A 124 -2.58 20.46 7.56
CA ALA A 124 -3.23 20.49 8.87
C ALA A 124 -2.80 21.73 9.68
N ASN A 125 -1.49 22.02 9.73
CA ASN A 125 -0.97 23.19 10.44
C ASN A 125 -1.51 24.51 9.83
N ILE A 126 -1.60 24.58 8.51
CA ILE A 126 -2.18 25.75 7.81
C ILE A 126 -3.65 25.90 8.16
N GLN A 127 -4.43 24.81 8.15
CA GLN A 127 -5.85 24.84 8.50
C GLN A 127 -6.07 25.29 9.95
N ASP A 128 -5.28 24.79 10.89
CA ASP A 128 -5.34 25.20 12.29
C ASP A 128 -5.03 26.70 12.45
N GLN A 129 -4.04 27.21 11.71
CA GLN A 129 -3.71 28.63 11.69
C GLN A 129 -4.88 29.48 11.16
N TYR A 130 -5.50 29.08 10.05
CA TYR A 130 -6.68 29.76 9.52
C TYR A 130 -7.84 29.79 10.53
N VAL A 131 -8.08 28.70 11.27
CA VAL A 131 -9.14 28.64 12.29
C VAL A 131 -8.87 29.59 13.46
N VAL A 132 -7.61 29.73 13.88
CA VAL A 132 -7.23 30.67 14.95
C VAL A 132 -7.38 32.13 14.51
N ASP A 133 -7.05 32.40 13.25
CA ASP A 133 -7.04 33.73 12.64
C ASP A 133 -8.41 34.15 12.06
N ASP A 134 -9.40 33.27 12.00
CA ASP A 134 -10.74 33.57 11.47
C ASP A 134 -11.53 34.48 12.44
N PRO A 135 -11.76 35.76 12.07
CA PRO A 135 -12.47 36.71 12.93
C PRO A 135 -13.97 36.43 13.01
N THR A 136 -14.52 35.50 12.23
CA THR A 136 -15.95 35.12 12.23
C THR A 136 -16.28 33.98 13.20
N LEU A 137 -15.27 33.30 13.74
CA LEU A 137 -15.40 32.24 14.75
C LEU A 137 -15.23 32.74 16.20
N ARG A 138 -15.13 34.06 16.42
CA ARG A 138 -15.03 34.72 17.74
C ARG A 138 -16.30 35.46 18.12
#